data_AF-A0A016VUZ7-F1
#
_entry.id   AF-A0A016VUZ7-F1
#
_cell.length_a   1.000
_cell.length_b   1.000
_cell.length_c   1.000
_cell.angle_alpha   90.00
_cell.angle_beta   90.00
_cell.angle_gamma   90.00
#
_symmetry.space_group_name_H-M   'P 1'
#
loop_
_entity.id
_entity.type
_entity.pdbx_description
1 polymer ?
#
loop_
_entity_poly.entity_id
_entity_poly.type
_entity_poly.pdbx_seq_one_letter_code
_entity_poly.pdbx_strand_id
1 'polypeptide(L)'
;MALVLPYVGDGPARKLSEAVKDSRLPIRLVFRPPPTLRDLLTSTRIYENRCPVVGCRYCSGEKICELRGTVYLLTCGGCGEKYIGETIRPLRKRLDEHRRALMNPASYSKESFSRHRTLRHAREQPPVFTVQVLHRHLMKTLERKIMEAREIRRHQPEINTKDELRDILRLIT
;
A
#
# COMPACT_ATOMS: atom_id res chain seq x y z
N MET A 1 -12.77 -15.10 -18.61
CA MET A 1 -11.61 -14.16 -18.60
C MET A 1 -12.14 -12.73 -18.77
N ALA A 2 -11.57 -11.72 -18.11
CA ALA A 2 -12.02 -10.34 -18.25
C ALA A 2 -11.04 -9.53 -19.12
N LEU A 3 -11.53 -8.91 -20.19
CA LEU A 3 -10.75 -8.01 -21.04
C LEU A 3 -11.06 -6.57 -20.60
N VAL A 4 -10.04 -5.88 -20.10
CA VAL A 4 -10.18 -4.52 -19.55
C VAL A 4 -9.71 -3.51 -20.59
N LEU A 5 -10.60 -2.59 -20.98
CA LEU A 5 -10.37 -1.60 -22.02
C LEU A 5 -10.58 -0.18 -21.49
N PRO A 6 -9.89 0.84 -22.00
CA PRO A 6 -10.19 2.23 -21.68
C PRO A 6 -11.57 2.62 -22.25
N TYR A 7 -12.35 3.37 -21.47
CA TYR A 7 -13.59 3.95 -21.95
C TYR A 7 -13.27 5.20 -22.79
N VAL A 8 -13.66 5.17 -24.05
CA VAL A 8 -13.46 6.27 -25.02
C VAL A 8 -14.78 6.97 -25.37
N GLY A 9 -15.91 6.31 -25.11
CA GLY A 9 -17.27 6.81 -25.38
C GLY A 9 -18.26 5.66 -25.62
N ASP A 10 -19.55 5.97 -25.55
CA ASP A 10 -20.63 4.96 -25.63
C ASP A 10 -20.70 4.26 -26.99
N GLY A 11 -20.51 5.01 -28.09
CA GLY A 11 -20.55 4.46 -29.45
C GLY A 11 -19.51 3.34 -29.66
N PRO A 12 -18.19 3.61 -29.47
CA PRO A 12 -17.16 2.58 -29.55
C PRO A 12 -17.35 1.44 -28.55
N ALA A 13 -17.73 1.74 -27.29
CA ALA A 13 -17.94 0.72 -26.26
C ALA A 13 -19.07 -0.25 -26.63
N ARG A 14 -20.15 0.27 -27.23
CA ARG A 14 -21.27 -0.52 -27.72
C ARG A 14 -20.86 -1.43 -28.87
N LYS A 15 -20.18 -0.89 -29.89
CA LYS A 15 -19.70 -1.68 -31.04
C LYS A 15 -18.77 -2.83 -30.61
N LEU A 16 -17.87 -2.58 -29.65
CA LEU A 16 -17.03 -3.63 -29.09
C LEU A 16 -17.84 -4.68 -28.31
N SER A 17 -18.83 -4.24 -27.54
CA SER A 17 -19.70 -5.14 -26.78
C SER A 17 -20.52 -6.03 -27.70
N GLU A 18 -21.00 -5.50 -28.83
CA GLU A 18 -21.70 -6.25 -29.88
C GLU A 18 -20.73 -7.26 -30.55
N ALA A 19 -19.55 -6.82 -30.99
CA ALA A 19 -18.56 -7.70 -31.61
C ALA A 19 -18.12 -8.88 -30.70
N VAL A 20 -17.95 -8.65 -29.40
CA VAL A 20 -17.62 -9.72 -28.46
C VAL A 20 -18.80 -10.67 -28.25
N LYS A 21 -20.04 -10.16 -28.18
CA LYS A 21 -21.24 -11.00 -28.13
C LYS A 21 -21.35 -11.89 -29.37
N ASP A 22 -21.10 -11.34 -30.55
CA ASP A 22 -21.18 -12.06 -31.83
C ASP A 22 -20.11 -13.13 -31.96
N SER A 23 -18.92 -12.90 -31.37
CA SER A 23 -17.81 -13.87 -31.37
C SER A 23 -18.08 -15.13 -30.55
N ARG A 24 -19.13 -15.15 -29.70
CA ARG A 24 -19.45 -16.23 -28.74
C ARG A 24 -18.29 -16.62 -27.82
N LEU A 25 -17.28 -15.76 -27.68
CA LEU A 25 -16.17 -16.00 -26.77
C LEU A 25 -16.60 -15.71 -25.32
N PRO A 26 -16.19 -16.52 -24.34
CA PRO A 26 -16.50 -16.31 -22.92
C PRO A 26 -15.64 -15.20 -22.29
N ILE A 27 -15.68 -14.01 -22.88
CA ILE A 27 -14.89 -12.83 -22.51
C ILE A 27 -15.81 -11.77 -21.91
N ARG A 28 -15.55 -11.39 -20.66
CA ARG A 28 -16.24 -10.28 -20.00
C ARG A 28 -15.50 -8.97 -20.31
N LEU A 29 -16.12 -8.08 -21.07
CA LEU A 29 -15.60 -6.72 -21.28
C LEU A 29 -15.80 -5.86 -20.03
N VAL A 30 -14.76 -5.14 -19.63
CA VAL A 30 -14.80 -4.15 -18.55
C VAL A 30 -14.20 -2.85 -19.07
N PHE A 31 -15.00 -1.79 -19.17
CA PHE A 31 -14.52 -0.47 -19.56
C PHE A 31 -14.09 0.31 -18.32
N ARG A 32 -12.84 0.78 -18.29
CA ARG A 32 -12.32 1.65 -17.23
C ARG A 32 -12.39 3.11 -17.68
N PRO A 33 -13.05 4.00 -16.92
CA PRO A 33 -13.04 5.43 -17.22
C PRO A 33 -11.59 5.97 -17.14
N PRO A 34 -11.23 6.95 -17.99
CA PRO A 34 -9.96 7.64 -17.85
C PRO A 34 -9.90 8.36 -16.49
N PRO A 35 -8.70 8.55 -15.92
CA PRO A 35 -8.53 9.32 -14.69
C PRO A 35 -9.13 10.72 -14.86
N THR A 36 -9.90 11.17 -13.88
CA THR A 36 -10.55 12.49 -13.93
C THR A 36 -9.52 13.61 -13.81
N LEU A 37 -9.88 14.83 -14.19
CA LEU A 37 -9.04 16.00 -13.91
C LEU A 37 -8.73 16.12 -12.42
N ARG A 38 -9.67 15.78 -11.53
CA ARG A 38 -9.41 15.70 -10.10
C ARG A 38 -8.33 14.68 -9.80
N ASP A 39 -8.39 13.47 -10.36
CA ASP A 39 -7.39 12.42 -10.13
C ASP A 39 -6.00 12.84 -10.65
N LEU A 40 -5.95 13.53 -11.79
CA LEU A 40 -4.70 14.05 -12.37
C LEU A 40 -4.14 15.22 -11.56
N LEU A 41 -4.99 16.16 -11.12
CA LEU A 41 -4.60 17.40 -10.43
C LEU A 41 -4.39 17.20 -8.92
N THR A 42 -5.07 16.24 -8.29
CA THR A 42 -4.81 15.85 -6.89
C THR A 42 -3.68 14.83 -6.75
N SER A 43 -3.28 14.17 -7.84
CA SER A 43 -2.04 13.39 -7.94
C SER A 43 -0.79 14.29 -7.93
N THR A 44 -0.93 15.57 -8.31
CA THR A 44 0.18 16.52 -8.36
C THR A 44 0.39 17.30 -7.05
N ARG A 45 1.16 16.70 -6.13
CA ARG A 45 2.40 17.21 -5.48
C ARG A 45 2.47 18.61 -4.82
N ILE A 46 1.51 19.52 -4.96
CA ILE A 46 1.71 20.93 -4.52
C ILE A 46 1.47 21.09 -2.99
N TYR A 47 0.62 20.26 -2.39
CA TYR A 47 0.24 20.39 -0.97
C TYR A 47 0.89 19.35 -0.03
N GLU A 48 1.67 18.40 -0.54
CA GLU A 48 2.25 17.31 0.26
C GLU A 48 3.69 17.57 0.74
N ASN A 49 4.37 18.58 0.20
CA ASN A 49 5.82 18.72 0.34
C ASN A 49 6.29 19.50 1.58
N ARG A 50 5.48 19.61 2.63
CA ARG A 50 5.92 20.24 3.88
C ARG A 50 6.09 19.18 4.96
N CYS A 51 7.32 18.75 5.17
CA CYS A 51 7.68 18.10 6.41
C CYS A 51 7.82 19.18 7.49
N PRO A 52 6.98 19.22 8.53
CA PRO A 52 7.04 20.27 9.55
C PRO A 52 8.24 20.12 10.49
N VAL A 53 9.00 19.02 10.39
CA VAL A 53 10.10 18.70 11.30
C VAL A 53 11.45 18.85 10.62
N VAL A 54 12.27 19.74 11.19
CA VAL A 54 13.68 19.90 10.84
C VAL A 54 14.42 18.58 11.14
N GLY A 55 15.16 18.05 10.17
CA GLY A 55 15.89 16.79 10.34
C GLY A 55 15.01 15.53 10.40
N CYS A 56 13.87 15.50 9.70
CA CYS A 56 13.01 14.32 9.68
C CYS A 56 13.75 13.06 9.19
N ARG A 57 13.81 12.05 10.06
CA ARG A 57 14.52 10.79 9.86
C ARG A 57 14.01 9.94 8.68
N TYR A 58 12.80 10.20 8.20
CA TYR A 58 12.18 9.45 7.10
C TYR A 58 12.25 10.18 5.75
N CYS A 59 12.57 11.48 5.75
CA CYS A 59 12.53 12.30 4.54
C CYS A 59 13.95 12.62 4.05
N SER A 60 14.57 11.68 3.34
CA SER A 60 15.94 11.82 2.79
C SER A 60 15.99 12.52 1.44
N GLY A 61 14.85 12.73 0.79
CA GLY A 61 14.72 13.45 -0.48
C GLY A 61 13.26 13.76 -0.75
N GLU A 62 12.45 12.71 -0.89
CA GLU A 62 11.01 12.84 -0.96
C GLU A 62 10.38 13.06 0.42
N LYS A 63 9.43 14.00 0.51
CA LYS A 63 8.73 14.32 1.76
C LYS A 63 7.57 13.35 1.98
N ILE A 64 7.88 12.17 2.50
CA ILE A 64 6.89 11.09 2.69
C ILE A 64 6.15 11.15 4.04
N CYS A 65 6.65 11.92 5.01
CA CYS A 65 6.21 11.83 6.41
C CYS A 65 4.73 12.22 6.64
N GLU A 66 4.23 13.22 5.90
CA GLU A 66 2.86 13.74 6.03
C GLU A 66 1.88 13.10 5.04
N LEU A 67 2.36 12.18 4.19
CA LEU A 67 1.49 11.48 3.25
C LEU A 67 0.40 10.71 4.01
N ARG A 68 -0.82 10.76 3.48
CA ARG A 68 -2.01 10.09 4.03
C ARG A 68 -2.63 9.19 2.97
N GLY A 69 -3.34 8.16 3.42
CA GLY A 69 -3.95 7.19 2.50
C GLY A 69 -2.87 6.43 1.73
N THR A 70 -1.82 6.01 2.41
CA THR A 70 -0.65 5.38 1.79
C THR A 70 -0.65 3.88 2.00
N VAL A 71 -0.18 3.14 0.99
CA VAL A 71 0.30 1.76 1.13
C VAL A 71 1.81 1.81 0.97
N TYR A 72 2.53 1.22 1.91
CA TYR A 72 3.99 1.31 1.99
C TYR A 72 4.61 -0.07 2.24
N LEU A 73 5.87 -0.19 1.82
CA LEU A 73 6.75 -1.33 2.05
C LEU A 73 7.86 -0.88 3.00
N LEU A 74 8.08 -1.66 4.06
CA LEU A 74 9.22 -1.54 4.94
C LEU A 74 10.15 -2.71 4.68
N THR A 75 11.45 -2.43 4.64
CA THR A 75 12.49 -3.47 4.55
C THR A 75 13.37 -3.37 5.79
N CYS A 76 13.52 -4.48 6.52
CA CYS A 76 14.39 -4.55 7.68
C CYS A 76 15.86 -4.41 7.23
N GLY A 77 16.58 -3.45 7.79
CA GLY A 77 18.00 -3.24 7.50
C GLY A 77 18.92 -4.29 8.11
N GLY A 78 18.43 -5.10 9.06
CA GLY A 78 19.22 -6.17 9.70
C GLY A 78 19.19 -7.50 8.94
N CYS A 79 18.05 -7.87 8.34
CA CYS A 79 17.88 -9.17 7.69
C CYS A 79 17.21 -9.12 6.31
N GLY A 80 16.77 -7.94 5.84
CA GLY A 80 16.13 -7.78 4.53
C GLY A 80 14.66 -8.22 4.45
N GLU A 81 14.09 -8.79 5.52
CA GLU A 81 12.68 -9.16 5.56
C GLU A 81 11.76 -7.94 5.37
N LYS A 82 10.61 -8.19 4.74
CA LYS A 82 9.70 -7.14 4.28
C LYS A 82 8.42 -7.11 5.08
N TYR A 83 7.83 -5.93 5.17
CA TYR A 83 6.49 -5.68 5.71
C TYR A 83 5.73 -4.76 4.77
N ILE A 84 4.46 -5.05 4.50
CA ILE A 84 3.56 -4.16 3.79
C ILE A 84 2.42 -3.78 4.71
N GLY A 85 2.10 -2.49 4.75
CA GLY A 85 0.97 -1.98 5.51
C GLY A 85 0.35 -0.75 4.87
N GLU A 86 -0.82 -0.39 5.36
CA GLU A 86 -1.51 0.85 5.00
C GLU A 86 -1.66 1.83 6.16
N THR A 87 -1.91 3.11 5.83
CA THR A 87 -2.43 4.06 6.80
C THR A 87 -3.21 5.22 6.16
N ILE A 88 -4.31 5.62 6.82
CA ILE A 88 -5.01 6.90 6.55
C ILE A 88 -4.41 8.09 7.33
N ARG A 89 -3.66 7.79 8.39
CA ARG A 89 -2.98 8.81 9.21
C ARG A 89 -1.69 9.23 8.50
N PRO A 90 -1.05 10.34 8.91
CA PRO A 90 0.28 10.70 8.42
C PRO A 90 1.24 9.52 8.56
N LEU A 91 1.92 9.15 7.48
CA LEU A 91 2.79 7.98 7.39
C LEU A 91 3.79 7.94 8.55
N ARG A 92 4.37 9.09 8.91
CA ARG A 92 5.28 9.22 10.05
C ARG A 92 4.73 8.60 11.34
N LYS A 93 3.46 8.87 11.69
CA LYS A 93 2.89 8.35 12.94
C LYS A 93 2.90 6.83 12.96
N ARG A 94 2.63 6.20 11.81
CA ARG A 94 2.67 4.74 11.67
C ARG A 94 4.10 4.20 11.70
N LEU A 95 5.06 4.88 11.07
CA LEU A 95 6.48 4.52 11.14
C LEU A 95 7.03 4.62 12.58
N ASP A 96 6.64 5.66 13.32
CA ASP A 96 7.03 5.85 14.72
C ASP A 96 6.43 4.78 15.65
N GLU A 97 5.24 4.25 15.34
CA GLU A 97 4.67 3.07 16.01
C GLU A 97 5.52 1.83 15.78
N HIS A 98 5.84 1.51 14.53
CA HIS A 98 6.69 0.36 14.17
C HIS A 98 8.07 0.45 14.82
N ARG A 99 8.66 1.65 14.84
CA ARG A 99 9.94 1.88 15.52
C ARG A 99 9.85 1.67 17.02
N ARG A 100 8.78 2.15 17.67
CA ARG A 100 8.58 1.91 19.11
C ARG A 100 8.40 0.42 19.42
N ALA A 101 7.69 -0.32 18.56
CA ALA A 101 7.56 -1.77 18.67
C ALA A 101 8.90 -2.49 18.54
N LEU A 102 9.78 -2.06 17.63
CA LEU A 102 11.15 -2.59 17.50
C LEU A 102 12.02 -2.29 18.73
N MET A 103 11.92 -1.09 19.31
CA MET A 103 12.71 -0.70 20.48
C MET A 103 12.23 -1.37 21.77
N ASN A 104 10.91 -1.50 21.94
CA ASN A 104 10.28 -1.99 23.16
C ASN A 104 9.32 -3.17 22.87
N PRO A 105 9.82 -4.32 22.39
CA PRO A 105 8.97 -5.42 21.92
C PRO A 105 8.05 -5.99 23.00
N ALA A 106 8.46 -5.95 24.27
CA ALA A 106 7.66 -6.43 25.40
C ALA A 106 6.37 -5.60 25.62
N SER A 107 6.44 -4.28 25.37
CA SER A 107 5.30 -3.36 25.56
C SER A 107 4.29 -3.42 24.41
N TYR A 108 4.69 -3.95 23.25
CA TYR A 108 3.88 -3.97 22.02
C TYR A 108 3.79 -5.39 21.45
N SER A 109 3.59 -6.40 22.28
CA SER A 109 3.71 -7.82 21.92
C SER A 109 2.82 -8.28 20.75
N LYS A 110 1.71 -7.58 20.48
CA LYS A 110 0.79 -7.87 19.36
C LYS A 110 1.25 -7.31 18.02
N GLU A 111 2.17 -6.35 18.00
CA GLU A 111 2.66 -5.74 16.76
C GLU A 111 3.62 -6.69 16.02
N SER A 112 3.49 -6.74 14.70
CA SER A 112 4.31 -7.60 13.83
C SER A 112 5.81 -7.36 14.01
N PHE A 113 6.20 -6.09 14.18
CA PHE A 113 7.57 -5.65 14.40
C PHE A 113 8.13 -6.08 15.77
N SER A 114 7.31 -6.14 16.82
CA SER A 114 7.75 -6.67 18.12
C SER A 114 8.09 -8.15 18.03
N ARG A 115 7.24 -8.92 17.34
CA ARG A 115 7.48 -10.33 17.08
C ARG A 115 8.73 -10.54 16.23
N HIS A 116 8.87 -9.78 15.14
CA HIS A 116 10.05 -9.82 14.27
C HIS A 116 11.33 -9.49 15.05
N ARG A 117 11.31 -8.44 15.88
CA ARG A 117 12.41 -8.08 16.78
C ARG A 117 12.83 -9.26 17.66
N THR A 118 11.88 -9.92 18.30
CA THR A 118 12.14 -11.06 19.19
C THR A 118 12.64 -12.30 18.44
N LEU A 119 12.13 -12.58 17.23
CA LEU A 119 12.47 -13.80 16.49
C LEU A 119 13.77 -13.68 15.68
N ARG A 120 14.04 -12.51 15.10
CA ARG A 120 15.17 -12.32 14.18
C ARG A 120 16.34 -11.55 14.79
N HIS A 121 16.09 -10.70 15.78
CA HIS A 121 17.08 -9.75 16.29
C HIS A 121 17.17 -9.71 17.81
N ALA A 122 16.83 -10.78 18.55
CA ALA A 122 16.69 -10.75 20.02
C ALA A 122 17.89 -10.13 20.79
N ARG A 123 19.11 -10.38 20.32
CA ARG A 123 20.37 -9.99 21.00
C ARG A 123 21.12 -8.85 20.32
N GLU A 124 20.63 -8.37 19.19
CA GLU A 124 21.27 -7.33 18.40
C GLU A 124 20.73 -5.95 18.78
N GLN A 125 21.35 -4.87 18.28
CA GLN A 125 20.71 -3.56 18.33
C GLN A 125 19.41 -3.57 17.49
N PRO A 126 18.37 -2.81 17.89
CA PRO A 126 17.14 -2.73 17.10
C PRO A 126 17.46 -2.30 15.66
N PRO A 127 17.06 -3.08 14.65
CA PRO A 127 17.36 -2.75 13.27
C PRO A 127 16.63 -1.47 12.86
N VAL A 128 17.25 -0.72 11.97
CA VAL A 128 16.56 0.34 11.21
C VAL A 128 15.81 -0.29 10.04
N PHE A 129 14.80 0.40 9.50
CA PHE A 129 14.12 -0.02 8.28
C PHE A 129 14.18 1.08 7.23
N THR A 130 14.20 0.68 5.97
CA THR A 130 13.97 1.58 4.84
C THR A 130 12.49 1.58 4.48
N VAL A 131 12.02 2.71 3.94
CA VAL A 131 10.61 2.91 3.60
C VAL A 131 10.49 3.18 2.10
N GLN A 132 9.60 2.43 1.45
CA GLN A 132 9.19 2.69 0.07
C GLN A 132 7.68 2.90 0.03
N VAL A 133 7.24 4.03 -0.50
CA VAL A 133 5.81 4.32 -0.70
C VAL A 133 5.36 3.67 -2.00
N LEU A 134 4.43 2.70 -1.92
CA LEU A 134 3.92 1.98 -3.09
C LEU A 134 2.74 2.70 -3.73
N HIS A 135 1.80 3.16 -2.91
CA HIS A 135 0.60 3.89 -3.35
C HIS A 135 0.32 5.08 -2.44
N ARG A 136 -0.27 6.14 -3.01
CA ARG A 136 -0.58 7.41 -2.33
C ARG A 136 -2.03 7.79 -2.56
N HIS A 137 -2.54 8.70 -1.72
CA HIS A 137 -3.86 9.30 -1.86
C HIS A 137 -5.06 8.34 -1.90
N LEU A 138 -4.91 7.12 -1.39
CA LEU A 138 -6.01 6.16 -1.29
C LEU A 138 -6.88 6.53 -0.09
N MET A 139 -7.72 7.55 -0.25
CA MET A 139 -8.54 8.09 0.85
C MET A 139 -9.67 7.15 1.23
N LYS A 140 -10.24 6.43 0.26
CA LYS A 140 -11.27 5.42 0.51
C LYS A 140 -10.66 4.20 1.20
N THR A 141 -11.22 3.81 2.35
CA THR A 141 -10.71 2.66 3.14
C THR A 141 -10.71 1.37 2.34
N LEU A 142 -11.80 1.08 1.62
CA LEU A 142 -11.90 -0.15 0.82
C LEU A 142 -10.82 -0.22 -0.26
N GLU A 143 -10.64 0.85 -1.02
CA GLU A 143 -9.62 0.93 -2.07
C GLU A 143 -8.21 0.73 -1.48
N ARG A 144 -7.91 1.41 -0.38
CA ARG A 144 -6.63 1.29 0.32
C ARG A 144 -6.37 -0.14 0.81
N LYS A 145 -7.38 -0.80 1.36
CA LYS A 145 -7.30 -2.21 1.78
C LYS A 145 -7.12 -3.18 0.61
N ILE A 146 -7.81 -2.98 -0.50
CA ILE A 146 -7.64 -3.78 -1.72
C ILE A 146 -6.21 -3.63 -2.27
N MET A 147 -5.67 -2.42 -2.23
CA MET A 147 -4.31 -2.15 -2.70
C MET A 147 -3.25 -2.75 -1.77
N GLU A 148 -3.41 -2.63 -0.44
CA GLU A 148 -2.60 -3.33 0.56
C GLU A 148 -2.57 -4.84 0.28
N ALA A 149 -3.75 -5.43 0.11
CA ALA A 149 -3.92 -6.85 -0.20
C ALA A 149 -3.17 -7.28 -1.45
N ARG A 150 -3.30 -6.50 -2.52
CA ARG A 150 -2.67 -6.77 -3.80
C ARG A 150 -1.16 -6.76 -3.68
N GLU A 151 -0.60 -5.80 -2.96
CA GLU A 151 0.85 -5.68 -2.79
C GLU A 151 1.41 -6.76 -1.86
N ILE A 152 0.68 -7.16 -0.81
CA ILE A 152 1.06 -8.32 0.03
C ILE A 152 1.09 -9.59 -0.80
N ARG A 153 0.06 -9.86 -1.61
CA ARG A 153 0.05 -11.04 -2.48
C ARG A 153 1.19 -11.03 -3.49
N ARG A 154 1.57 -9.85 -3.99
CA ARG A 154 2.65 -9.67 -4.97
C ARG A 154 4.04 -9.89 -4.37
N HIS A 155 4.29 -9.38 -3.17
CA HIS A 155 5.64 -9.38 -2.57
C HIS A 155 5.86 -10.48 -1.54
N GLN A 156 4.79 -11.10 -1.03
CA GLN A 156 4.83 -12.13 0.02
C GLN A 156 5.73 -11.75 1.21
N PRO A 157 5.48 -10.59 1.87
CA PRO A 157 6.32 -10.08 2.96
C PRO A 157 6.34 -11.03 4.18
N GLU A 158 7.53 -11.25 4.74
CA GLU A 158 7.79 -12.22 5.81
C GLU A 158 7.35 -11.73 7.19
N ILE A 159 7.36 -10.40 7.41
CA ILE A 159 7.06 -9.79 8.71
C ILE A 159 5.56 -9.77 8.99
N ASN A 160 4.74 -9.62 7.94
CA ASN A 160 3.27 -9.59 8.06
C ASN A 160 2.75 -10.85 8.77
N THR A 161 1.79 -10.66 9.66
CA THR A 161 1.18 -11.77 10.39
C THR A 161 0.17 -12.53 9.52
N LYS A 162 -0.02 -13.83 9.82
CA LYS A 162 -1.06 -14.65 9.15
C LYS A 162 -2.48 -14.12 9.41
N ASP A 163 -2.68 -13.40 10.50
CA ASP A 163 -3.97 -12.79 10.85
C ASP A 163 -4.21 -11.52 10.03
N GLU A 164 -3.21 -10.63 9.91
CA GLU A 164 -3.25 -9.50 8.96
C GLU A 164 -3.53 -10.00 7.54
N LEU A 165 -2.89 -11.09 7.12
CA LEU A 165 -3.12 -11.68 5.80
C LEU A 165 -4.55 -12.23 5.65
N ARG A 166 -5.10 -12.89 6.68
CA ARG A 166 -6.46 -13.46 6.64
C ARG A 166 -7.54 -12.38 6.57
N ASP A 167 -7.43 -11.31 7.36
CA ASP A 167 -8.41 -10.21 7.36
C ASP A 167 -8.48 -9.51 6.01
N ILE A 168 -7.34 -9.41 5.34
CA ILE A 168 -7.19 -8.82 4.01
C ILE A 168 -7.79 -9.73 2.93
N LEU A 169 -7.57 -11.04 3.00
CA LEU A 169 -8.11 -11.99 2.02
C LEU A 169 -9.65 -12.01 2.02
N ARG A 170 -10.28 -11.82 3.19
CA ARG A 170 -11.75 -11.69 3.33
C ARG A 170 -12.35 -10.52 2.56
N LEU A 171 -11.56 -9.53 2.17
CA LEU A 171 -12.03 -8.36 1.42
C LEU A 171 -12.00 -8.56 -0.10
N ILE A 172 -11.43 -9.67 -0.58
CA ILE A 172 -11.29 -9.98 -2.01
C ILE A 172 -12.16 -11.19 -2.43
N THR A 173 -12.50 -12.07 -1.48
CA THR A 173 -13.40 -13.21 -1.66
C THR A 173 -14.83 -12.86 -1.28
#